data_AF-A0A6S7KK47-F1
#
_entry.id   AF-A0A6S7KK47-F1
#
_cell.length_a   1.000
_cell.length_b   1.000
_cell.length_c   1.000
_cell.angle_alpha   90.00
_cell.angle_beta   90.00
_cell.angle_gamma   90.00
#
_symmetry.space_group_name_H-M   'P 1'
#
loop_
_entity.id
_entity.type
_entity.pdbx_description
1 polymer ?
#
loop_
_entity_poly.entity_id
_entity_poly.type
_entity_poly.pdbx_seq_one_letter_code
_entity_poly.pdbx_strand_id
1 'polypeptide(L)'
;MQTGETKRYSTVHDQIYDDRFKYVDGLVAMKAQIEKVRDKEYRIYAGKALYGTHVRAADLRGGAALVLAGLVVQDDAQSSTVVHDFQRIQRGYEDMVKKLNKCGAKL
;
A
#
# COMPACT_ATOMS: atom_id res chain seq x y z
N MET A 1 -21.79 -21.73 -15.43
CA MET A 1 -20.63 -21.27 -16.23
C MET A 1 -20.33 -19.84 -15.82
N GLN A 2 -19.26 -19.62 -15.07
CA GLN A 2 -18.82 -18.27 -14.70
C GLN A 2 -17.87 -17.83 -15.81
N THR A 3 -18.24 -16.80 -16.56
CA THR A 3 -17.44 -16.21 -17.63
C THR A 3 -16.06 -15.85 -17.08
N GLY A 4 -15.02 -16.48 -17.62
CA GLY A 4 -13.65 -16.32 -17.18
C GLY A 4 -13.07 -14.98 -17.61
N GLU A 5 -13.32 -13.92 -16.85
CA GLU A 5 -12.52 -12.71 -16.97
C GLU A 5 -11.07 -13.04 -16.56
N THR A 6 -10.13 -12.84 -17.48
CA THR A 6 -8.70 -12.92 -17.17
C THR A 6 -8.38 -11.85 -16.14
N LYS A 7 -8.16 -12.23 -14.88
CA LYS A 7 -7.70 -11.31 -13.85
C LYS A 7 -6.35 -10.71 -14.28
N ARG A 8 -6.32 -9.39 -14.53
CA ARG A 8 -5.07 -8.67 -14.81
C ARG A 8 -4.24 -8.62 -13.54
N TYR A 9 -2.97 -8.96 -13.65
CA TYR A 9 -2.04 -8.91 -12.52
C TYR A 9 -0.66 -8.40 -12.95
N SER A 10 0.11 -7.96 -11.96
CA SER A 10 1.54 -7.70 -12.07
C SER A 10 2.29 -8.55 -11.06
N THR A 11 3.57 -8.83 -11.32
CA THR A 11 4.44 -9.56 -10.40
C THR A 11 5.57 -8.66 -9.94
N VAL A 12 5.90 -8.72 -8.66
CA VAL A 12 7.05 -8.02 -8.07
C VAL A 12 7.92 -9.05 -7.36
N HIS A 13 9.23 -8.98 -7.60
CA HIS A 13 10.24 -9.85 -6.99
C HIS A 13 11.41 -8.98 -6.52
N ASP A 14 11.87 -9.18 -5.29
CA ASP A 14 13.07 -8.54 -4.75
C ASP A 14 14.09 -9.62 -4.38
N GLN A 15 15.30 -9.55 -4.95
CA GLN A 15 16.37 -10.53 -4.66
C GLN A 15 17.37 -10.05 -3.60
N ILE A 16 17.32 -8.76 -3.25
CA ILE A 16 18.34 -8.09 -2.44
C ILE A 16 17.98 -8.16 -0.96
N TYR A 17 16.71 -7.91 -0.61
CA TYR A 17 16.28 -7.79 0.78
C TYR A 17 15.24 -8.84 1.14
N ASP A 18 15.55 -9.69 2.14
CA ASP A 18 14.65 -10.74 2.63
C ASP A 18 13.32 -10.17 3.17
N ASP A 19 13.41 -9.01 3.83
CA ASP A 19 12.32 -8.40 4.59
C ASP A 19 11.66 -7.23 3.85
N ARG A 20 11.76 -7.18 2.51
CA ARG A 20 11.29 -6.02 1.74
C ARG A 20 9.78 -5.81 1.80
N PHE A 21 9.01 -6.88 1.91
CA PHE A 21 7.56 -6.87 1.67
C PHE A 21 6.72 -6.71 2.95
N LYS A 22 7.28 -6.17 4.04
CA LYS A 22 6.57 -5.95 5.31
C LYS A 22 5.31 -5.07 5.21
N TYR A 23 5.20 -4.27 4.15
CA TYR A 23 4.03 -3.42 3.89
C TYR A 23 2.87 -4.17 3.19
N VAL A 24 3.08 -5.39 2.70
CA VAL A 24 2.05 -6.18 2.00
C VAL A 24 0.85 -6.45 2.91
N ASP A 25 1.08 -6.77 4.19
CA ASP A 25 -0.01 -7.01 5.14
C ASP A 25 -0.89 -5.78 5.34
N GLY A 26 -0.28 -4.59 5.34
CA GLY A 26 -1.03 -3.33 5.38
C GLY A 26 -1.89 -3.11 4.14
N LEU A 27 -1.35 -3.38 2.95
CA LEU A 27 -2.12 -3.31 1.71
C LEU A 27 -3.26 -4.34 1.68
N VAL A 28 -3.03 -5.56 2.16
CA VAL A 28 -4.06 -6.60 2.28
C VAL A 28 -5.15 -6.18 3.29
N ALA A 29 -4.77 -5.53 4.39
CA ALA A 29 -5.73 -4.95 5.34
C ALA A 29 -6.60 -3.87 4.67
N MET A 30 -6.01 -3.09 3.75
CA MET A 30 -6.71 -2.14 2.87
C MET A 30 -7.47 -2.82 1.72
N LYS A 31 -7.63 -4.15 1.74
CA LYS A 31 -8.35 -4.99 0.75
C LYS A 31 -7.67 -5.13 -0.62
N ALA A 32 -6.38 -4.80 -0.72
CA ALA A 32 -5.61 -5.16 -1.91
C ALA A 32 -5.62 -6.69 -2.10
N GLN A 33 -5.80 -7.13 -3.35
CA GLN A 33 -5.71 -8.56 -3.67
C GLN A 33 -4.26 -8.88 -4.07
N ILE A 34 -3.49 -9.40 -3.12
CA ILE A 34 -2.08 -9.75 -3.28
C ILE A 34 -1.89 -11.22 -2.88
N GLU A 35 -1.16 -11.97 -3.70
CA GLU A 35 -0.84 -13.38 -3.46
C GLU A 35 0.68 -13.55 -3.41
N LYS A 36 1.19 -14.24 -2.39
CA LYS A 36 2.59 -14.66 -2.36
C LYS A 36 2.74 -15.88 -3.27
N VAL A 37 3.51 -15.73 -4.35
CA VAL A 37 3.72 -16.80 -5.33
C VAL A 37 4.83 -17.74 -4.87
N ARG A 38 5.93 -17.16 -4.36
CA ARG A 38 7.06 -17.88 -3.76
C ARG A 38 7.84 -16.93 -2.85
N ASP A 39 8.99 -17.36 -2.35
CA ASP A 39 9.82 -16.48 -1.55
C ASP A 39 10.20 -15.21 -2.32
N LYS A 40 10.06 -14.07 -1.63
CA LYS A 40 10.26 -12.71 -2.15
C LYS A 40 9.50 -12.34 -3.44
N GLU A 41 8.50 -13.12 -3.86
CA GLU A 41 7.73 -12.86 -5.08
C GLU A 41 6.24 -12.80 -4.79
N TYR A 42 5.62 -11.69 -5.19
CA TYR A 42 4.20 -11.42 -4.98
C TYR A 42 3.52 -11.08 -6.30
N ARG A 43 2.30 -11.58 -6.48
CA ARG A 43 1.38 -11.23 -7.55
C ARG A 43 0.32 -10.26 -7.02
N ILE A 44 0.11 -9.16 -7.72
CA ILE A 44 -0.83 -8.10 -7.36
C ILE A 44 -1.92 -8.08 -8.42
N TYR A 45 -3.17 -8.31 -8.02
CA TYR A 45 -4.32 -8.34 -8.92
C TYR A 45 -4.97 -6.95 -9.02
N ALA A 46 -5.21 -6.49 -10.24
CA ALA A 46 -5.86 -5.21 -10.50
C ALA A 46 -7.40 -5.30 -10.35
N GLY A 47 -8.05 -4.15 -10.25
CA GLY A 47 -9.51 -4.03 -10.29
C GLY A 47 -10.23 -4.12 -8.94
N LYS A 48 -9.48 -4.25 -7.84
CA LYS A 48 -10.04 -4.11 -6.48
C LYS A 48 -9.76 -2.71 -5.94
N ALA A 49 -10.79 -2.11 -5.37
CA ALA A 49 -10.67 -0.89 -4.60
C ALA A 49 -9.88 -1.11 -3.32
N LEU A 50 -9.16 -0.07 -2.89
CA LEU A 50 -8.60 0.00 -1.55
C LEU A 50 -9.59 0.69 -0.61
N TYR A 51 -9.54 0.34 0.67
CA TYR A 51 -10.39 0.94 1.70
C TYR A 51 -9.54 1.47 2.85
N GLY A 52 -9.97 2.60 3.43
CA GLY A 52 -9.30 3.21 4.57
C GLY A 52 -9.29 2.28 5.78
N THR A 53 -8.15 2.21 6.46
CA THR A 53 -7.97 1.43 7.69
C THR A 53 -6.75 1.93 8.48
N HIS A 54 -6.51 1.34 9.64
CA HIS A 54 -5.27 1.55 10.38
C HIS A 54 -4.17 0.61 9.88
N VAL A 55 -3.05 1.17 9.47
CA VAL A 55 -1.86 0.44 9.03
C VAL A 55 -0.62 0.95 9.77
N ARG A 56 0.47 0.18 9.75
CA ARG A 56 1.71 0.54 10.45
C ARG A 56 2.87 0.58 9.47
N ALA A 57 3.62 1.68 9.47
CA ALA A 57 4.88 1.75 8.74
C ALA A 57 5.91 0.84 9.44
N ALA A 58 6.29 -0.27 8.81
CA ALA A 58 7.34 -1.16 9.33
C ALA A 58 8.75 -0.65 9.00
N ASP A 59 8.89 0.08 7.90
CA ASP A 59 10.14 0.66 7.41
C ASP A 59 9.87 1.96 6.62
N LEU A 60 10.94 2.56 6.11
CA LEU A 60 10.91 3.83 5.38
C LEU A 60 10.04 3.75 4.10
N ARG A 61 10.32 2.81 3.21
CA ARG A 61 9.74 2.77 1.86
C ARG A 61 8.39 2.07 1.87
N GLY A 62 8.24 1.03 2.68
CA GLY A 62 6.97 0.38 2.94
C GLY A 62 5.96 1.33 3.58
N GLY A 63 6.41 2.17 4.53
CA GLY A 63 5.57 3.21 5.11
C GLY A 63 5.10 4.24 4.08
N ALA A 64 6.01 4.72 3.21
CA ALA A 64 5.65 5.64 2.13
C ALA A 64 4.65 5.02 1.13
N ALA A 65 4.79 3.72 0.82
CA ALA A 65 3.83 3.00 -0.02
C ALA A 65 2.42 2.97 0.60
N LEU A 66 2.32 2.78 1.91
CA LEU A 66 1.04 2.80 2.63
C LEU A 66 0.40 4.19 2.66
N VAL A 67 1.19 5.26 2.77
CA VAL A 67 0.68 6.65 2.64
C VAL A 67 0.06 6.85 1.26
N LEU A 68 0.77 6.45 0.19
CA LEU A 68 0.25 6.58 -1.18
C LEU A 68 -1.00 5.74 -1.41
N ALA A 69 -1.04 4.52 -0.85
CA ALA A 69 -2.23 3.67 -0.90
C ALA A 69 -3.42 4.34 -0.20
N GLY A 70 -3.17 5.05 0.90
CA GLY A 70 -4.18 5.80 1.66
C GLY A 70 -4.79 6.96 0.89
N LEU A 71 -4.08 7.52 -0.10
CA LEU A 71 -4.56 8.64 -0.92
C LEU A 71 -5.58 8.22 -1.99
N VAL A 72 -5.73 6.93 -2.28
CA VAL A 72 -6.55 6.40 -3.39
C VAL A 72 -7.64 5.44 -2.92
N VAL A 73 -7.91 5.39 -1.62
CA VAL A 73 -8.98 4.56 -1.06
C VAL A 73 -10.34 5.02 -1.58
N GLN A 74 -11.27 4.09 -1.75
CA GLN A 74 -12.65 4.44 -2.08
C GLN A 74 -13.33 5.05 -0.86
N ASP A 75 -13.74 6.31 -1.02
CA ASP A 75 -14.50 7.07 -0.04
C ASP A 75 -15.92 6.49 0.11
N ASP A 76 -16.20 5.83 1.22
CA ASP A 76 -17.38 6.18 2.00
C ASP A 76 -16.98 7.32 2.95
N ALA A 77 -17.86 8.30 3.19
CA ALA A 77 -17.55 9.57 3.87
C ALA A 77 -17.00 9.45 5.32
N GLN A 78 -16.69 8.24 5.79
CA GLN A 78 -16.12 7.89 7.09
C GLN A 78 -14.81 7.07 6.98
N SER A 79 -14.39 6.61 5.81
CA SER A 79 -13.11 5.90 5.70
C SER A 79 -11.95 6.86 5.59
N SER A 80 -11.02 6.74 6.54
CA SER A 80 -9.72 7.40 6.51
C SER A 80 -8.64 6.34 6.69
N THR A 81 -7.44 6.61 6.16
CA THR A 81 -6.29 5.76 6.41
C THR A 81 -5.44 6.40 7.50
N VAL A 82 -5.17 5.65 8.57
CA VAL A 82 -4.26 6.08 9.64
C VAL A 82 -2.98 5.27 9.54
N VAL A 83 -1.88 5.94 9.19
CA VAL A 83 -0.54 5.32 9.12
C VAL A 83 0.20 5.56 10.43
N HIS A 84 0.29 4.52 11.26
CA HIS A 84 1.06 4.52 12.49
C HIS A 84 2.57 4.45 12.23
N ASP A 85 3.36 4.89 13.21
CA ASP A 85 4.83 4.90 13.17
C ASP A 85 5.45 5.78 12.06
N PHE A 86 4.82 6.93 11.80
CA PHE A 86 5.24 7.89 10.77
C PHE A 86 6.72 8.32 10.88
N GLN A 87 7.30 8.31 12.08
CA GLN A 87 8.72 8.59 12.30
C GLN A 87 9.66 7.69 11.47
N ARG A 88 9.24 6.48 11.09
CA ARG A 88 10.04 5.62 10.21
C ARG A 88 10.11 6.16 8.79
N ILE A 89 9.06 6.85 8.32
CA ILE A 89 8.98 7.49 7.00
C ILE A 89 9.82 8.78 6.98
N GLN A 90 9.75 9.56 8.06
CA GLN A 90 10.47 10.85 8.16
C GLN A 90 11.99 10.71 8.01
N ARG A 91 12.56 9.53 8.31
CA ARG A 91 13.99 9.24 8.14
C ARG A 91 14.52 9.38 6.71
N GLY A 92 13.65 9.35 5.71
CA GLY A 92 14.05 9.49 4.30
C GLY A 92 13.11 10.29 3.43
N TYR A 93 12.05 10.87 4.01
CA TYR A 93 11.15 11.79 3.32
C TYR A 93 10.96 13.07 4.14
N GLU A 94 11.73 14.08 3.79
CA GLU A 94 11.60 15.43 4.35
C GLU A 94 10.29 16.06 3.91
N ASP A 95 9.54 16.65 4.86
CA ASP A 95 8.34 17.44 4.61
C ASP A 95 7.28 16.72 3.76
N MET A 96 7.17 15.40 3.87
CA MET A 96 6.25 14.60 3.04
C MET A 96 4.81 15.14 3.06
N VAL A 97 4.26 15.42 4.24
CA VAL A 97 2.89 15.95 4.40
C VAL A 97 2.71 17.26 3.64
N LYS A 98 3.65 18.20 3.81
CA LYS A 98 3.61 19.50 3.14
C LYS A 98 3.72 19.35 1.62
N LYS A 99 4.59 18.46 1.14
CA LYS A 99 4.77 18.20 -0.30
C LYS A 99 3.52 17.54 -0.91
N LEU A 100 2.92 16.57 -0.23
CA LEU A 100 1.70 15.91 -0.69
C LEU A 100 0.48 16.85 -0.65
N ASN A 101 0.32 17.65 0.41
CA ASN A 101 -0.76 18.65 0.47
C ASN A 101 -0.61 19.71 -0.63
N LYS A 102 0.62 20.11 -0.98
CA LYS A 102 0.88 20.97 -2.16
C LYS A 102 0.47 20.31 -3.49
N CYS A 103 0.42 18.98 -3.55
CA CYS A 103 -0.08 18.22 -4.70
C CYS A 103 -1.59 17.95 -4.62
N GLY A 104 -2.31 18.51 -3.65
CA GLY A 104 -3.76 18.36 -3.49
C GLY A 104 -4.20 17.17 -2.63
N ALA A 105 -3.27 16.48 -1.97
CA ALA A 105 -3.64 15.48 -0.97
C ALA A 105 -4.37 16.12 0.22
N LYS A 106 -5.25 15.35 0.87
CA LYS A 106 -5.90 15.71 2.13
C LYS A 106 -5.37 14.77 3.22
N LEU A 107 -4.35 15.23 3.95
CA LEU A 107 -3.67 14.51 5.03
C LEU A 107 -3.86 15.20 6.37
#